data_AF-A0A3B6KAG8-F1
#
_entry.id   AF-A0A3B6KAG8-F1
#
_cell.length_a   1.000
_cell.length_b   1.000
_cell.length_c   1.000
_cell.angle_alpha   90.00
_cell.angle_beta   90.00
_cell.angle_gamma   90.00
#
_symmetry.space_group_name_H-M   'P 1'
#
loop_
_entity.id
_entity.type
_entity.pdbx_description
1 polymer ?
#
loop_
_entity_poly.entity_id
_entity_poly.type
_entity_poly.pdbx_seq_one_letter_code
_entity_poly.pdbx_strand_id
1 'polypeptide(L)'
;MDSHEYSELERASGDKSMGPIVIPYSVFKAITNNFSADQLIGSGGFGVVYKGTLRNGMMVAVKKLRNEQLEVLSQNFDSEADCLKKVKHKNIVRFLGHCSNTQMVPMLYEGKEVLGVEREKLLCFEYLSKGTLDKYFKECEPEWSTRYQIIRGICEGLHYLHRHQQRIIHMDLKP
;
A
#
# COMPACT_ATOMS: atom_id res chain seq x y z
N MET A 1 -12.00 -2.49 20.85
CA MET A 1 -11.28 -2.16 19.60
C MET A 1 -10.91 -0.70 19.71
N ASP A 2 -9.62 -0.37 19.73
CA ASP A 2 -9.17 0.88 20.33
C ASP A 2 -9.43 2.10 19.42
N SER A 3 -10.04 3.15 19.97
CA SER A 3 -10.35 4.38 19.22
C SER A 3 -9.09 5.16 18.83
N HIS A 4 -7.99 4.93 19.55
CA HIS A 4 -6.72 5.61 19.36
C HIS A 4 -6.04 5.27 18.02
N GLU A 5 -6.04 3.99 17.63
CA GLU A 5 -5.32 3.51 16.43
C GLU A 5 -5.93 4.05 15.12
N TYR A 6 -7.25 4.23 15.09
CA TYR A 6 -7.93 4.92 13.97
C TYR A 6 -7.51 6.38 13.87
N SER A 7 -7.40 7.05 15.02
CA SER A 7 -7.04 8.47 15.09
C SER A 7 -5.63 8.72 14.55
N GLU A 8 -4.69 7.81 14.80
CA GLU A 8 -3.33 7.95 14.27
C GLU A 8 -3.25 7.78 12.75
N LEU A 9 -3.99 6.82 12.17
CA LEU A 9 -4.05 6.65 10.72
C LEU A 9 -4.76 7.83 10.04
N GLU A 10 -5.82 8.35 10.66
CA GLU A 10 -6.52 9.55 10.17
C GLU A 10 -5.62 10.78 10.20
N ARG A 11 -4.86 10.96 11.29
CA ARG A 11 -3.87 12.04 11.39
C ARG A 11 -2.75 11.85 10.37
N ALA A 12 -2.23 10.64 10.20
CA ALA A 12 -1.22 10.34 9.17
C ALA A 12 -1.76 10.60 7.76
N SER A 13 -3.05 10.34 7.51
CA SER A 13 -3.68 10.60 6.23
C SER A 13 -3.80 12.09 5.94
N GLY A 14 -4.19 12.91 6.94
CA GLY A 14 -4.36 14.36 6.80
C GLY A 14 -3.07 15.19 6.88
N ASP A 15 -2.14 14.80 7.75
CA ASP A 15 -0.89 15.53 8.02
C ASP A 15 0.28 14.93 7.23
N LYS A 16 0.70 15.64 6.18
CA LYS A 16 1.85 15.24 5.33
C LYS A 16 3.20 15.36 6.05
N SER A 17 3.28 15.97 7.24
CA SER A 17 4.49 16.03 8.04
C SER A 17 4.76 14.71 8.77
N MET A 18 3.70 13.97 9.09
CA MET A 18 3.75 12.75 9.88
C MET A 18 4.41 11.60 9.10
N GLY A 19 5.23 10.82 9.82
CA GLY A 19 5.85 9.62 9.28
C GLY A 19 4.89 8.42 9.22
N PRO A 20 5.26 7.34 8.53
CA PRO A 20 4.44 6.13 8.46
C PRO A 20 4.34 5.43 9.82
N ILE A 21 3.20 4.80 10.09
CA ILE A 21 2.91 4.13 11.37
C ILE A 21 2.78 2.60 11.23
N VAL A 22 2.80 1.91 12.36
CA VAL A 22 2.38 0.50 12.43
C VAL A 22 0.87 0.49 12.62
N ILE A 23 0.16 -0.21 11.75
CA ILE A 23 -1.31 -0.24 11.71
C ILE A 23 -1.75 -1.66 12.08
N PRO A 24 -2.61 -1.83 13.08
CA PRO A 24 -3.14 -3.14 13.44
C PRO A 24 -3.92 -3.79 12.30
N TYR A 25 -3.82 -5.11 12.19
CA TYR A 25 -4.56 -5.88 11.18
C TYR A 25 -6.08 -5.69 11.27
N SER A 26 -6.60 -5.54 12.49
CA SER A 26 -8.02 -5.32 12.76
C SER A 26 -8.55 -4.00 12.17
N VAL A 27 -7.72 -2.95 12.17
CA VAL A 27 -8.02 -1.66 11.53
C VAL A 27 -8.11 -1.85 10.01
N PHE A 28 -7.17 -2.57 9.41
CA PHE A 28 -7.22 -2.88 7.97
C PHE A 28 -8.48 -3.67 7.59
N LYS A 29 -8.88 -4.67 8.38
CA LYS A 29 -10.15 -5.38 8.15
C LYS A 29 -11.32 -4.41 8.17
N ALA A 30 -11.41 -3.53 9.16
CA ALA A 30 -12.54 -2.62 9.27
C ALA A 30 -12.63 -1.64 8.08
N ILE A 31 -11.53 -0.98 7.73
CA ILE A 31 -11.55 0.06 6.67
C ILE A 31 -11.75 -0.52 5.27
N THR A 32 -11.47 -1.81 5.07
CA THR A 32 -11.63 -2.52 3.78
C THR A 32 -12.88 -3.40 3.73
N ASN A 33 -13.77 -3.30 4.71
CA ASN A 33 -14.93 -4.18 4.85
C ASN A 33 -14.53 -5.68 4.77
N ASN A 34 -13.61 -6.08 5.64
CA ASN A 34 -13.00 -7.40 5.72
C ASN A 34 -12.38 -7.87 4.38
N PHE A 35 -11.67 -6.97 3.69
CA PHE A 35 -11.09 -7.22 2.37
C PHE A 35 -12.13 -7.69 1.33
N SER A 36 -13.33 -7.09 1.36
CA SER A 36 -14.41 -7.41 0.41
C SER A 36 -13.98 -7.20 -1.04
N ALA A 37 -14.51 -8.03 -1.94
CA ALA A 37 -14.34 -7.89 -3.37
C ALA A 37 -14.81 -6.52 -3.89
N ASP A 38 -15.81 -5.89 -3.25
CA ASP A 38 -16.30 -4.56 -3.63
C ASP A 38 -15.25 -3.46 -3.41
N GLN A 39 -14.27 -3.71 -2.53
CA GLN A 39 -13.17 -2.79 -2.26
C GLN A 39 -11.94 -3.10 -3.12
N LEU A 40 -11.97 -4.12 -3.97
CA LEU A 40 -10.84 -4.47 -4.82
C LEU A 40 -10.59 -3.39 -5.88
N ILE A 41 -9.38 -2.82 -5.90
CA ILE A 41 -8.99 -1.81 -6.90
C ILE A 41 -7.79 -2.24 -7.76
N GLY A 42 -7.14 -3.36 -7.42
CA GLY A 42 -6.08 -3.93 -8.23
C GLY A 42 -5.61 -5.28 -7.72
N SER A 43 -5.07 -6.11 -8.60
CA SER A 43 -4.45 -7.39 -8.27
C SER A 43 -3.32 -7.67 -9.24
N GLY A 44 -2.22 -8.23 -8.75
CA GLY A 44 -1.08 -8.59 -9.58
C GLY A 44 -0.14 -9.55 -8.88
N GLY A 45 1.05 -9.71 -9.46
CA GLY A 45 2.09 -10.59 -8.92
C GLY A 45 2.42 -10.27 -7.47
N PHE A 46 2.52 -8.99 -7.10
CA PHE A 46 2.95 -8.54 -5.76
C PHE A 46 1.84 -8.45 -4.71
N GLY A 47 0.64 -8.99 -4.98
CA GLY A 47 -0.47 -8.94 -4.05
C GLY A 47 -1.75 -8.29 -4.59
N VAL A 48 -2.63 -7.96 -3.67
CA VAL A 48 -3.97 -7.44 -3.95
C VAL A 48 -4.12 -6.08 -3.28
N VAL A 49 -4.71 -5.11 -3.99
CA VAL A 49 -4.89 -3.75 -3.52
C VAL A 49 -6.37 -3.48 -3.30
N TYR A 50 -6.71 -3.08 -2.07
CA TYR A 50 -8.06 -2.72 -1.65
C TYR A 50 -8.15 -1.22 -1.40
N LYS A 51 -9.30 -0.64 -1.67
CA LYS A 51 -9.70 0.67 -1.20
C LYS A 51 -10.10 0.56 0.27
N GLY A 52 -9.56 1.44 1.10
CA GLY A 52 -9.97 1.60 2.50
C GLY A 52 -10.68 2.94 2.69
N THR A 53 -11.71 2.96 3.54
CA THR A 53 -12.38 4.20 3.96
C THR A 53 -12.22 4.39 5.45
N LEU A 54 -11.58 5.49 5.85
CA LEU A 54 -11.41 5.90 7.25
C LEU A 54 -12.73 6.46 7.81
N ARG A 55 -12.84 6.62 9.14
CA ARG A 55 -14.10 7.08 9.76
C ARG A 55 -14.41 8.54 9.40
N ASN A 56 -13.36 9.34 9.19
CA ASN A 56 -13.48 10.70 8.68
C ASN A 56 -13.80 10.79 7.15
N GLY A 57 -14.02 9.68 6.47
CA GLY A 57 -14.35 9.62 5.04
C GLY A 57 -13.16 9.70 4.10
N MET A 58 -11.95 9.91 4.60
CA MET A 58 -10.74 9.86 3.77
C MET A 58 -10.50 8.45 3.24
N MET A 59 -9.94 8.36 2.04
CA MET A 59 -9.66 7.09 1.37
C MET A 59 -8.17 6.76 1.42
N VAL A 60 -7.87 5.48 1.55
CA VAL A 60 -6.50 4.92 1.51
C VAL A 60 -6.45 3.73 0.56
N ALA A 61 -5.25 3.38 0.08
CA ALA A 61 -5.01 2.16 -0.66
C ALA A 61 -4.27 1.16 0.24
N VAL A 62 -4.79 -0.06 0.36
CA VAL A 62 -4.27 -1.13 1.21
C VAL A 62 -3.79 -2.27 0.34
N LYS A 63 -2.47 -2.43 0.21
CA LYS A 63 -1.86 -3.56 -0.51
C LYS A 63 -1.62 -4.72 0.46
N LYS A 64 -2.37 -5.80 0.28
CA LYS A 64 -2.21 -7.08 0.98
C LYS A 64 -1.29 -7.99 0.16
N LEU A 65 -0.18 -8.43 0.74
CA LEU A 65 0.76 -9.35 0.07
C LEU A 65 0.24 -10.79 0.13
N ARG A 66 0.53 -11.62 -0.88
CA ARG A 66 0.08 -13.03 -0.94
C ARG A 66 0.96 -13.94 -0.09
N ASN A 67 0.36 -14.91 0.58
CA ASN A 67 1.02 -15.84 1.52
C ASN A 67 2.19 -16.61 0.92
N GLU A 68 2.08 -17.11 -0.32
CA GLU A 68 3.15 -17.83 -1.03
C GLU A 68 4.42 -16.98 -1.19
N GLN A 69 4.25 -15.67 -1.29
CA GLN A 69 5.38 -14.75 -1.37
C GLN A 69 5.92 -14.38 0.00
N LEU A 70 5.19 -14.58 1.10
CA LEU A 70 5.63 -14.19 2.43
C LEU A 70 6.80 -15.03 2.94
N GLU A 71 6.97 -16.27 2.47
CA GLU A 71 8.15 -17.07 2.84
C GLU A 71 9.41 -16.52 2.17
N VAL A 72 9.36 -16.27 0.86
CA VAL A 72 10.47 -15.70 0.07
C VAL A 72 10.72 -14.21 0.38
N LEU A 73 9.66 -13.45 0.67
CA LEU A 73 9.69 -12.01 0.91
C LEU A 73 9.70 -11.63 2.40
N SER A 74 9.71 -12.58 3.34
CA SER A 74 9.72 -12.23 4.79
C SER A 74 10.89 -11.32 5.16
N GLN A 75 12.08 -11.59 4.62
CA GLN A 75 13.27 -10.72 4.75
C GLN A 75 13.15 -9.42 3.93
N ASN A 76 12.37 -9.45 2.84
CA ASN A 76 12.19 -8.32 1.92
C ASN A 76 11.12 -7.34 2.40
N PHE A 77 10.13 -7.77 3.20
CA PHE A 77 9.03 -6.91 3.62
C PHE A 77 9.49 -5.79 4.56
N ASP A 78 10.26 -6.13 5.59
CA ASP A 78 10.75 -5.12 6.53
C ASP A 78 11.72 -4.16 5.82
N SER A 79 12.55 -4.69 4.91
CA SER A 79 13.42 -3.89 4.03
C SER A 79 12.63 -2.97 3.09
N GLU A 80 11.53 -3.44 2.49
CA GLU A 80 10.64 -2.66 1.63
C GLU A 80 9.92 -1.57 2.45
N ALA A 81 9.38 -1.92 3.62
CA ALA A 81 8.75 -0.96 4.52
C ALA A 81 9.75 0.12 4.98
N ASP A 82 10.98 -0.26 5.32
CA ASP A 82 12.03 0.69 5.71
C ASP A 82 12.52 1.57 4.57
N CYS A 83 12.53 1.05 3.35
CA CYS A 83 12.75 1.84 2.14
C CYS A 83 11.63 2.88 1.97
N LEU A 84 10.36 2.44 2.01
CA LEU A 84 9.19 3.30 1.87
C LEU A 84 9.12 4.39 2.96
N LYS A 85 9.55 4.10 4.19
CA LYS A 85 9.62 5.09 5.28
C LYS A 85 10.53 6.30 4.99
N LYS A 86 11.54 6.12 4.14
CA LYS A 86 12.51 7.17 3.80
C LYS A 86 12.08 8.01 2.59
N VAL A 87 11.05 7.57 1.88
CA VAL A 87 10.61 8.18 0.63
C VAL A 87 9.55 9.24 0.89
N LYS A 88 9.86 10.50 0.60
CA LYS A 88 8.93 11.62 0.69
C LYS A 88 9.12 12.57 -0.47
N HIS A 89 8.25 12.45 -1.47
CA HIS A 89 8.30 13.27 -2.68
C HIS A 89 6.91 13.49 -3.27
N LYS A 90 6.64 14.67 -3.83
CA LYS A 90 5.32 15.03 -4.40
C LYS A 90 4.86 14.16 -5.58
N ASN A 91 5.79 13.50 -6.26
CA ASN A 91 5.53 12.60 -7.41
C ASN A 91 5.69 11.12 -7.08
N ILE A 92 5.73 10.75 -5.80
CA ILE A 92 5.74 9.36 -5.36
C ILE A 92 4.58 9.19 -4.39
N VAL A 93 3.79 8.14 -4.58
CA VAL A 93 2.63 7.86 -3.75
C VAL A 93 3.07 7.74 -2.31
N ARG A 94 2.44 8.51 -1.42
CA ARG A 94 2.84 8.57 -0.02
C ARG A 94 2.47 7.29 0.71
N PHE A 95 3.48 6.71 1.35
CA PHE A 95 3.33 5.59 2.27
C PHE A 95 2.84 6.08 3.64
N LEU A 96 1.78 5.46 4.17
CA LEU A 96 1.14 5.82 5.43
C LEU A 96 1.49 4.87 6.57
N GLY A 97 1.84 3.62 6.25
CA GLY A 97 2.14 2.64 7.28
C GLY A 97 1.99 1.21 6.81
N HIS A 98 2.20 0.28 7.73
CA HIS A 98 2.22 -1.15 7.45
C HIS A 98 1.68 -1.98 8.60
N CYS A 99 1.29 -3.22 8.29
CA CYS A 99 1.00 -4.27 9.26
C CYS A 99 1.93 -5.46 9.01
N SER A 100 2.42 -6.05 10.09
CA SER A 100 3.02 -7.37 10.11
C SER A 100 2.38 -8.16 11.25
N ASN A 101 1.33 -8.93 10.94
CA ASN A 101 0.61 -9.74 11.92
C ASN A 101 0.88 -11.22 11.68
N THR A 102 1.28 -11.93 12.71
CA THR A 102 1.49 -13.39 12.68
C THR A 102 0.63 -13.99 13.79
N GLN A 103 -0.23 -14.94 13.44
CA GLN A 103 -1.13 -15.58 14.39
C GLN A 103 -1.28 -17.07 14.12
N MET A 104 -1.53 -17.85 15.18
CA MET A 104 -1.92 -19.25 15.05
C MET A 104 -3.42 -19.31 14.77
N VAL A 105 -3.82 -19.99 13.71
CA VAL A 105 -5.23 -20.22 13.37
C VAL A 105 -5.47 -21.70 13.11
N PRO A 106 -6.67 -22.23 13.41
CA PRO A 106 -7.07 -23.54 12.95
C PRO A 106 -7.02 -23.61 11.42
N MET A 107 -6.37 -24.64 10.89
CA MET A 107 -6.29 -24.93 9.46
C MET A 107 -6.64 -26.40 9.22
N LEU A 108 -7.25 -26.69 8.08
CA LEU A 108 -7.49 -28.07 7.65
C LEU A 108 -6.29 -28.57 6.84
N TYR A 109 -5.65 -29.62 7.30
CA TYR A 109 -4.61 -30.34 6.58
C TYR A 109 -5.02 -31.81 6.47
N GLU A 110 -5.16 -32.31 5.24
CA GLU A 110 -5.62 -33.69 4.97
C GLU A 110 -6.90 -34.07 5.75
N GLY A 111 -7.84 -33.14 5.87
CA GLY A 111 -9.11 -33.34 6.57
C GLY A 111 -9.02 -33.34 8.10
N LYS A 112 -7.86 -33.05 8.68
CA LYS A 112 -7.66 -32.89 10.13
C LYS A 112 -7.45 -31.42 10.48
N GLU A 113 -8.03 -31.00 11.59
CA GLU A 113 -7.77 -29.67 12.15
C GLU A 113 -6.39 -29.66 12.80
N VAL A 114 -5.52 -28.78 12.31
CA VAL A 114 -4.17 -28.54 12.82
C VAL A 114 -4.00 -27.05 13.08
N LEU A 115 -3.15 -26.69 14.03
CA LEU A 115 -2.79 -25.29 14.22
C LEU A 115 -1.77 -24.88 13.16
N GLY A 116 -2.17 -23.97 12.27
CA GLY A 116 -1.31 -23.38 11.26
C GLY A 116 -0.95 -21.94 11.56
N VAL A 117 0.16 -21.45 11.00
CA VAL A 117 0.58 -20.06 11.13
C VAL A 117 -0.02 -19.27 9.97
N GLU A 118 -0.83 -18.26 10.28
CA GLU A 118 -1.25 -17.25 9.32
C GLU A 118 -0.37 -16.00 9.48
N ARG A 119 0.20 -15.55 8.36
CA ARG A 119 1.00 -14.33 8.28
C ARG A 119 0.29 -13.33 7.39
N GLU A 120 0.16 -12.12 7.89
CA GLU A 120 -0.53 -11.03 7.23
C GLU A 120 0.42 -9.84 7.13
N LYS A 121 0.86 -9.53 5.91
CA LYS A 121 1.70 -8.37 5.63
C LYS A 121 0.95 -7.40 4.73
N LEU A 122 0.76 -6.18 5.21
CA LEU A 122 0.02 -5.15 4.49
C LEU A 122 0.78 -3.82 4.45
N LEU A 123 0.62 -3.10 3.35
CA LEU A 123 1.14 -1.74 3.16
C LEU A 123 -0.04 -0.79 2.92
N CYS A 124 0.02 0.40 3.50
CA CYS A 124 -0.99 1.44 3.38
C CYS A 124 -0.42 2.66 2.69
N PHE A 125 -1.15 3.19 1.72
CA PHE A 125 -0.78 4.37 0.94
C PHE A 125 -1.94 5.35 0.89
N GLU A 126 -1.64 6.59 0.55
CA GLU A 126 -2.69 7.53 0.15
C GLU A 126 -3.44 7.01 -1.08
N TYR A 127 -4.74 7.29 -1.15
CA TYR A 127 -5.55 6.91 -2.30
C TYR A 127 -5.48 7.98 -3.40
N LEU A 128 -5.18 7.55 -4.63
CA LEU A 128 -5.19 8.41 -5.82
C LEU A 128 -6.47 8.17 -6.63
N SER A 129 -7.36 9.17 -6.63
CA SER A 129 -8.71 9.06 -7.21
C SER A 129 -8.75 8.91 -8.73
N LYS A 130 -7.70 9.34 -9.44
CA LYS A 130 -7.61 9.22 -10.91
C LYS A 130 -7.15 7.83 -11.38
N GLY A 131 -6.88 6.90 -10.46
CA GLY A 131 -6.49 5.53 -10.80
C GLY A 131 -5.09 5.45 -11.43
N THR A 132 -4.85 4.35 -12.15
CA THR A 132 -3.59 4.11 -12.86
C THR A 132 -3.48 4.97 -14.11
N LEU A 133 -2.26 5.15 -14.59
CA LEU A 133 -2.03 5.97 -15.77
C LEU A 133 -2.60 5.28 -17.03
N ASP A 134 -2.46 3.96 -17.13
CA ASP A 134 -3.12 3.15 -18.18
C ASP A 134 -4.64 3.38 -18.24
N LYS A 135 -5.32 3.37 -17.08
CA LYS A 135 -6.76 3.63 -17.02
C LYS A 135 -7.08 5.07 -17.42
N TYR A 136 -6.32 6.04 -16.90
CA TYR A 136 -6.53 7.45 -17.21
C TYR A 136 -6.41 7.76 -18.71
N PHE A 137 -5.45 7.16 -19.42
CA PHE A 137 -5.31 7.34 -20.87
C PHE A 137 -6.36 6.60 -21.71
N LYS A 138 -7.03 5.59 -21.16
CA LYS A 138 -8.15 4.92 -21.83
C LYS A 138 -9.46 5.70 -21.69
N GLU A 139 -9.66 6.34 -20.54
CA GLU A 139 -10.88 7.09 -20.23
C GLU A 139 -10.82 8.56 -20.66
N CYS A 140 -9.61 9.11 -20.78
CA CYS A 140 -9.37 10.50 -21.12
C CYS A 140 -8.30 10.61 -22.20
N GLU A 141 -8.44 11.63 -23.05
CA GLU A 141 -7.38 12.04 -23.97
C GLU A 141 -6.76 13.35 -23.49
N PRO A 142 -5.78 13.32 -22.56
CA PRO A 142 -5.21 14.54 -22.02
C PRO A 142 -4.44 15.30 -23.10
N GLU A 143 -4.55 16.64 -23.07
CA GLU A 143 -3.75 17.51 -23.92
C GLU A 143 -2.25 17.31 -23.69
N TRP A 144 -1.44 17.67 -24.68
CA TRP A 144 0.02 17.57 -24.61
C TRP A 144 0.61 18.23 -23.37
N SER A 145 0.08 19.40 -22.98
CA SER A 145 0.47 20.12 -21.76
C SER A 145 0.38 19.23 -20.52
N THR A 146 -0.72 18.49 -20.36
CA THR A 146 -0.95 17.58 -19.23
C THR A 146 -0.03 16.36 -19.33
N ARG A 147 0.14 15.79 -20.53
CA ARG A 147 1.07 14.66 -20.76
C ARG A 147 2.50 15.03 -20.37
N TYR A 148 2.94 16.23 -20.76
CA TYR A 148 4.26 16.74 -20.40
C TYR A 148 4.44 16.89 -18.89
N GLN A 149 3.43 17.40 -18.16
CA GLN A 149 3.50 17.47 -16.70
C GLN A 149 3.59 16.08 -16.05
N ILE A 150 2.90 15.08 -16.59
CA ILE A 150 2.99 13.68 -16.12
C ILE A 150 4.42 13.15 -16.33
N ILE A 151 4.97 13.28 -17.54
CA ILE A 151 6.34 12.85 -17.86
C ILE A 151 7.34 13.52 -16.93
N ARG A 152 7.26 14.85 -16.80
CA ARG A 152 8.13 15.63 -15.92
C ARG A 152 8.03 15.15 -14.46
N GLY A 153 6.81 14.92 -13.96
CA GLY A 153 6.59 14.41 -12.62
C GLY A 153 7.22 13.03 -12.39
N ILE A 154 7.10 12.12 -13.35
CA ILE A 154 7.75 10.79 -13.31
C ILE A 154 9.27 10.95 -13.23
N CYS A 155 9.86 11.79 -14.09
CA CYS A 155 11.30 12.06 -14.07
C CYS A 155 11.77 12.68 -12.75
N GLU A 156 11.03 13.64 -12.19
CA GLU A 156 11.33 14.26 -10.90
C GLU A 156 11.30 13.21 -9.76
N GLY A 157 10.30 12.32 -9.75
CA GLY A 157 10.19 11.23 -8.78
C GLY A 157 11.32 10.21 -8.88
N LEU A 158 11.66 9.76 -10.10
CA LEU A 158 12.78 8.84 -10.33
C LEU A 158 14.13 9.47 -9.97
N HIS A 159 14.33 10.74 -10.34
CA HIS A 159 15.54 11.46 -9.96
C HIS A 159 15.69 11.52 -8.44
N TYR A 160 14.60 11.76 -7.70
CA TYR A 160 14.61 11.70 -6.24
C TYR A 160 15.05 10.31 -5.71
N LEU A 161 14.49 9.22 -6.24
CA LEU A 161 14.83 7.86 -5.81
C LEU A 161 16.30 7.49 -6.09
N HIS A 162 16.82 7.94 -7.23
CA HIS A 162 18.18 7.62 -7.67
C HIS A 162 19.25 8.48 -6.99
N ARG A 163 18.86 9.56 -6.30
CA ARG A 163 19.83 10.41 -5.58
C ARG A 163 20.61 9.60 -4.55
N HIS A 164 21.85 10.02 -4.35
CA HIS A 164 22.85 9.32 -3.55
C HIS A 164 22.44 9.05 -2.09
N GLN A 165 21.48 9.81 -1.56
CA GLN A 165 20.94 9.66 -0.22
C GLN A 165 19.88 8.55 -0.11
N GLN A 166 19.16 8.26 -1.19
CA GLN A 166 18.13 7.22 -1.23
C GLN A 166 18.68 5.92 -1.84
N ARG A 167 19.32 6.00 -3.01
CA ARG A 167 19.87 4.87 -3.79
C ARG A 167 18.84 3.75 -4.01
N ILE A 168 17.59 4.13 -4.33
CA ILE A 168 16.49 3.21 -4.54
C ILE A 168 16.29 3.01 -6.04
N ILE A 169 16.30 1.77 -6.50
CA ILE A 169 15.91 1.40 -7.88
C ILE A 169 14.47 0.90 -7.84
N HIS A 170 13.59 1.46 -8.68
CA HIS A 170 12.16 1.13 -8.65
C HIS A 170 11.85 -0.31 -9.08
N MET A 171 12.61 -0.85 -10.05
CA MET A 171 12.53 -2.23 -10.58
C MET A 171 11.22 -2.65 -11.29
N ASP A 172 10.10 -1.98 -11.08
CA ASP A 172 8.81 -2.30 -11.73
C ASP A 172 8.05 -1.05 -12.23
N LEU A 173 8.77 -0.12 -12.88
CA LEU A 173 8.15 1.12 -13.39
C LEU A 173 7.32 0.82 -14.65
N LYS A 174 6.01 1.06 -14.58
CA LYS A 174 5.06 0.85 -15.69
C LYS A 174 3.83 1.77 -15.59
N PRO A 175 3.09 1.98 -16.70
CA PRO A 175 1.84 2.74 -16.72
C PRO A 175 0.69 2.13 -15.90
#